data_AF-A0A955K4Q9-F1
#
_entry.id   AF-A0A955K4Q9-F1
#
_cell.length_a   1.000
_cell.length_b   1.000
_cell.length_c   1.000
_cell.angle_alpha   90.00
_cell.angle_beta   90.00
_cell.angle_gamma   90.00
#
_symmetry.space_group_name_H-M   'P 1'
#
loop_
_entity.id
_entity.type
_entity.pdbx_description
1 polymer ?
#
loop_
_entity_poly.entity_id
_entity_poly.type
_entity_poly.pdbx_seq_one_letter_code
_entity_poly.pdbx_strand_id
1 'polypeptide(L)'
;MSTVYKQTLLIMGLVIGIPGLFLGVLIINWFVYPFTSAHPNFAEVESVFNKLQIPADWQINKTDENSGIAGRQCPIESESMCFHKSIEYKLPENLTKEQAENIVKSSGCVSPAYKDESSLGQPEGFSYSYECFTGAGVNVSISVNGKDKYVYISTASR
;
A
#
# COMPACT_ATOMS: atom_id res chain seq x y z
N MET A 1 45.29 18.50 -34.88
CA MET A 1 44.52 17.43 -34.21
C MET A 1 43.29 17.14 -35.08
N SER A 2 43.23 15.96 -35.70
CA SER A 2 42.25 15.64 -36.76
C SER A 2 40.81 15.65 -36.23
N THR A 3 39.87 16.18 -37.03
CA THR A 3 38.43 16.24 -36.74
C THR A 3 37.86 14.88 -36.34
N VAL A 4 38.42 13.80 -36.89
CA VAL A 4 38.07 12.41 -36.58
C VAL A 4 38.35 12.08 -35.11
N TYR A 5 39.48 12.52 -34.56
CA TYR A 5 39.88 12.22 -33.17
C TYR A 5 38.93 12.88 -32.15
N LYS A 6 38.46 14.10 -32.44
CA LYS A 6 37.47 14.79 -31.59
C LYS A 6 36.11 14.09 -31.61
N GLN A 7 35.68 13.58 -32.77
CA GLN A 7 34.43 12.85 -32.91
C GLN A 7 34.47 11.49 -32.18
N THR A 8 35.56 10.74 -32.29
CA THR A 8 35.71 9.44 -31.62
C THR A 8 35.75 9.59 -30.09
N LEU A 9 36.40 10.63 -29.58
CA LEU A 9 36.48 10.89 -28.13
C LEU A 9 35.11 11.30 -27.54
N LEU A 10 34.32 12.05 -28.30
CA LEU A 10 32.99 12.50 -27.91
C LEU A 10 31.98 11.33 -27.92
N ILE A 11 32.10 10.43 -28.90
CA ILE A 11 31.29 9.19 -28.96
C ILE A 11 31.65 8.24 -27.81
N MET A 12 32.94 8.02 -27.53
CA MET A 12 33.35 7.20 -26.37
C MET A 12 32.91 7.81 -25.03
N GLY A 13 32.98 9.13 -24.89
CA GLY A 13 32.50 9.85 -23.71
C GLY A 13 30.98 9.69 -23.49
N LEU A 14 30.18 9.69 -24.55
CA LEU A 14 28.74 9.44 -24.47
C LEU A 14 28.42 7.95 -24.17
N VAL A 15 29.12 7.02 -24.83
CA VAL A 15 28.87 5.58 -24.70
C VAL A 15 29.31 5.03 -23.34
N ILE A 16 30.30 5.63 -22.67
CA ILE A 16 30.75 5.19 -21.35
C ILE A 16 30.16 6.08 -20.25
N GLY A 17 30.11 7.40 -20.49
CA GLY A 17 29.66 8.37 -19.51
C GLY A 17 28.17 8.28 -19.21
N ILE A 18 27.32 8.08 -20.23
CA ILE A 18 25.86 7.98 -20.02
C ILE A 18 25.53 6.70 -19.24
N PRO A 19 25.95 5.49 -19.63
CA PRO A 19 25.66 4.28 -18.87
C PRO A 19 26.24 4.31 -17.45
N GLY A 20 27.43 4.89 -17.27
CA GLY A 20 28.03 5.08 -15.94
C GLY A 20 27.19 5.99 -15.03
N LEU A 21 26.62 7.07 -15.58
CA LEU A 21 25.69 7.96 -14.86
C LEU A 21 24.39 7.24 -14.51
N PHE A 22 23.82 6.46 -15.43
CA PHE A 22 22.63 5.65 -15.16
C PHE A 22 22.89 4.62 -14.05
N LEU A 23 24.02 3.91 -14.10
CA LEU A 23 24.45 2.99 -13.04
C LEU A 23 24.63 3.70 -11.70
N GLY A 24 25.26 4.88 -11.70
CA GLY A 24 25.43 5.69 -10.49
C GLY A 24 24.09 6.10 -9.87
N VAL A 25 23.13 6.55 -10.68
CA VAL A 25 21.78 6.90 -10.22
C VAL A 25 21.05 5.68 -9.68
N LEU A 26 21.16 4.52 -10.34
CA LEU A 26 20.54 3.27 -9.86
C LEU A 26 21.10 2.83 -8.50
N ILE A 27 22.43 2.90 -8.32
CA ILE A 27 23.08 2.53 -7.07
C ILE A 27 22.68 3.49 -5.94
N ILE A 28 22.71 4.81 -6.19
CA ILE A 28 22.28 5.80 -5.19
C ILE A 28 20.82 5.59 -4.81
N ASN A 29 19.94 5.32 -5.79
CA ASN A 29 18.52 5.07 -5.50
C ASN A 29 18.33 3.80 -4.64
N TRP A 30 19.12 2.75 -4.87
CA TRP A 30 19.09 1.53 -4.05
C TRP A 30 19.56 1.78 -2.61
N PHE A 31 20.64 2.52 -2.42
CA PHE A 31 21.21 2.77 -1.09
C PHE A 31 20.46 3.83 -0.28
N VAL A 32 19.87 4.82 -0.94
CA VAL A 32 19.09 5.89 -0.28
C VAL A 32 17.65 5.42 -0.01
N TYR A 33 17.12 4.47 -0.79
CA TYR A 33 15.75 3.97 -0.65
C TYR A 33 15.66 2.43 -0.69
N PRO A 34 16.19 1.72 0.31
CA PRO A 34 16.05 0.27 0.37
C PRO A 34 14.62 -0.12 0.75
N PHE A 35 13.86 -0.64 -0.22
CA PHE A 35 12.60 -1.33 0.07
C PHE A 35 12.89 -2.60 0.84
N THR A 36 12.29 -2.73 2.02
CA THR A 36 12.46 -3.86 2.92
C THR A 36 11.12 -4.21 3.55
N SER A 37 11.02 -5.34 4.24
CA SER A 37 9.80 -5.67 5.00
C SER A 37 9.50 -4.69 6.14
N ALA A 38 10.40 -3.76 6.48
CA ALA A 38 10.09 -2.65 7.38
C ALA A 38 9.47 -1.45 6.64
N HIS A 39 9.70 -1.35 5.33
CA HIS A 39 9.27 -0.26 4.45
C HIS A 39 8.83 -0.83 3.09
N PRO A 40 7.64 -1.48 3.05
CA PRO A 40 7.20 -2.15 1.85
C PRO A 40 6.88 -1.16 0.75
N ASN A 41 7.09 -1.57 -0.50
CA ASN A 41 6.74 -0.76 -1.66
C ASN A 41 5.26 -0.93 -2.04
N PHE A 42 4.76 -0.11 -2.98
CA PHE A 42 3.38 -0.21 -3.43
C PHE A 42 3.03 -1.57 -4.05
N ALA A 43 3.96 -2.23 -4.74
CA ALA A 43 3.70 -3.55 -5.34
C ALA A 43 3.44 -4.62 -4.25
N GLU A 44 4.12 -4.52 -3.11
CA GLU A 44 3.85 -5.38 -1.94
C GLU A 44 2.50 -5.06 -1.31
N VAL A 45 2.17 -3.76 -1.16
CA VAL A 45 0.85 -3.31 -0.67
C VAL A 45 -0.27 -3.83 -1.57
N GLU A 46 -0.15 -3.64 -2.88
CA GLU A 46 -1.12 -4.11 -3.86
C GLU A 46 -1.22 -5.64 -3.91
N SER A 47 -0.09 -6.35 -3.81
CA SER A 47 -0.07 -7.81 -3.75
C SER A 47 -0.82 -8.34 -2.52
N VAL A 48 -0.66 -7.69 -1.37
CA VAL A 48 -1.41 -8.02 -0.15
C VAL A 48 -2.90 -7.69 -0.32
N PHE A 49 -3.23 -6.54 -0.91
CA PHE A 49 -4.62 -6.16 -1.17
C PHE A 49 -5.31 -7.18 -2.08
N ASN A 50 -4.65 -7.60 -3.15
CA ASN A 50 -5.20 -8.55 -4.13
C ASN A 50 -5.38 -9.97 -3.59
N LYS A 51 -4.76 -10.30 -2.44
CA LYS A 51 -5.00 -11.58 -1.75
C LYS A 51 -6.27 -11.57 -0.91
N LEU A 52 -6.84 -10.39 -0.63
CA LEU A 52 -8.06 -10.27 0.15
C LEU A 52 -9.22 -10.96 -0.56
N GLN A 53 -9.86 -11.90 0.13
CA GLN A 53 -11.04 -12.62 -0.36
C GLN A 53 -12.30 -11.81 -0.08
N ILE A 54 -12.47 -10.71 -0.82
CA ILE A 54 -13.65 -9.85 -0.74
C ILE A 54 -14.78 -10.47 -1.58
N PRO A 55 -15.99 -10.64 -1.03
CA PRO A 55 -17.13 -11.15 -1.80
C PRO A 55 -17.45 -10.25 -3.01
N ALA A 56 -17.69 -10.88 -4.16
CA ALA A 56 -17.87 -10.17 -5.43
C ALA A 56 -19.19 -9.38 -5.54
N ASP A 57 -20.14 -9.65 -4.64
CA ASP A 57 -21.43 -8.98 -4.56
C ASP A 57 -21.38 -7.65 -3.80
N TRP A 58 -20.25 -7.32 -3.16
CA TRP A 58 -20.08 -6.06 -2.46
C TRP A 58 -20.03 -4.87 -3.42
N GLN A 59 -20.80 -3.83 -3.12
CA GLN A 59 -20.88 -2.64 -3.96
C GLN A 59 -19.78 -1.64 -3.56
N ILE A 60 -18.89 -1.33 -4.49
CA ILE A 60 -17.85 -0.32 -4.30
C ILE A 60 -18.50 1.07 -4.25
N ASN A 61 -18.20 1.82 -3.20
CA ASN A 61 -18.56 3.23 -3.07
C ASN A 61 -17.40 4.14 -3.53
N LYS A 62 -16.18 3.83 -3.07
CA LYS A 62 -14.99 4.64 -3.36
C LYS A 62 -13.74 3.76 -3.41
N THR A 63 -12.79 4.12 -4.25
CA THR A 63 -11.43 3.56 -4.27
C THR A 63 -10.44 4.69 -4.05
N ASP A 64 -9.40 4.43 -3.26
CA ASP A 64 -8.32 5.38 -3.01
C ASP A 64 -6.98 4.63 -3.02
N GLU A 65 -5.96 5.23 -3.62
CA GLU A 65 -4.63 4.64 -3.66
C GLU A 65 -3.54 5.70 -3.79
N ASN A 66 -2.39 5.40 -3.18
CA ASN A 66 -1.16 6.15 -3.36
C ASN A 66 -0.04 5.19 -3.71
N SER A 67 0.33 5.17 -4.99
CA SER A 67 1.49 4.43 -5.50
C SER A 67 2.81 5.19 -5.37
N GLY A 68 2.78 6.41 -4.80
CA GLY A 68 3.89 7.35 -4.74
C GLY A 68 4.29 7.91 -6.12
N ILE A 69 5.23 8.86 -6.12
CA ILE A 69 5.86 9.38 -7.34
C ILE A 69 7.15 8.61 -7.58
N ALA A 70 7.21 7.84 -8.67
CA ALA A 70 8.40 7.12 -9.13
C ALA A 70 9.00 6.12 -8.11
N GLY A 71 8.16 5.42 -7.33
CA GLY A 71 8.62 4.40 -6.40
C GLY A 71 9.55 4.95 -5.33
N ARG A 72 9.21 6.10 -4.72
CA ARG A 72 9.91 6.64 -3.56
C ARG A 72 9.04 6.50 -2.31
N GLN A 73 9.69 6.18 -1.19
CA GLN A 73 9.07 6.10 0.13
C GLN A 73 8.36 7.42 0.47
N CYS A 74 7.27 7.31 1.23
CA CYS A 74 6.44 8.43 1.67
C CYS A 74 7.30 9.58 2.22
N PRO A 75 6.94 10.85 1.98
CA PRO A 75 7.67 11.97 2.58
C PRO A 75 7.69 11.80 4.10
N ILE A 76 8.90 11.84 4.67
CA ILE A 76 9.20 11.67 6.11
C ILE A 76 8.34 12.60 6.99
N GLU A 77 7.84 13.69 6.42
CA GLU A 77 7.06 14.73 7.11
C GLU A 77 5.55 14.48 7.18
N SER A 78 5.01 13.42 6.56
CA SER A 78 3.59 13.08 6.69
C SER A 78 3.37 11.59 6.94
N GLU A 79 3.14 11.22 8.20
CA GLU A 79 2.66 9.89 8.59
C GLU A 79 1.32 9.52 7.91
N SER A 80 0.61 10.49 7.33
CA SER A 80 -0.72 10.33 6.73
C SER A 80 -0.73 9.93 5.24
N MET A 81 0.42 9.75 4.57
CA MET A 81 0.44 9.42 3.12
C MET A 81 1.43 8.31 2.75
N CYS A 82 1.38 7.23 3.54
CA CYS A 82 1.62 5.84 3.19
C CYS A 82 1.55 5.44 1.70
N PHE A 83 2.37 4.51 1.17
CA PHE A 83 1.88 3.70 0.04
C PHE A 83 0.65 2.96 0.53
N HIS A 84 -0.49 3.15 -0.12
CA HIS A 84 -1.72 2.53 0.32
C HIS A 84 -2.63 2.21 -0.84
N LYS A 85 -3.50 1.23 -0.61
CA LYS A 85 -4.62 0.89 -1.47
C LYS A 85 -5.82 0.63 -0.58
N SER A 86 -6.94 1.26 -0.86
CA SER A 86 -8.15 1.09 -0.09
C SER A 86 -9.39 1.14 -0.96
N ILE A 87 -10.41 0.44 -0.51
CA ILE A 87 -11.73 0.44 -1.12
C ILE A 87 -12.76 0.57 0.00
N GLU A 88 -13.65 1.53 -0.17
CA GLU A 88 -14.87 1.67 0.61
C GLU A 88 -16.00 0.97 -0.13
N TYR A 89 -16.66 0.06 0.56
CA TYR A 89 -17.83 -0.67 0.10
C TYR A 89 -19.07 -0.20 0.86
N LYS A 90 -20.23 -0.28 0.23
CA LYS A 90 -21.50 -0.19 0.94
C LYS A 90 -21.63 -1.37 1.90
N LEU A 91 -22.10 -1.11 3.12
CA LEU A 91 -22.26 -2.14 4.16
C LEU A 91 -23.22 -3.23 3.68
N PRO A 92 -22.75 -4.49 3.55
CA PRO A 92 -23.62 -5.62 3.21
C PRO A 92 -24.56 -5.93 4.37
N GLU A 93 -25.81 -6.30 4.05
CA GLU A 93 -26.83 -6.60 5.07
C GLU A 93 -26.48 -7.82 5.93
N ASN A 94 -25.71 -8.76 5.37
CA ASN A 94 -25.37 -10.04 6.01
C ASN A 94 -23.91 -10.10 6.51
N LEU A 95 -23.23 -8.95 6.62
CA LEU A 95 -21.84 -8.94 7.06
C LEU A 95 -21.74 -9.41 8.52
N THR A 96 -21.01 -10.51 8.75
CA THR A 96 -20.69 -10.96 10.11
C THR A 96 -19.29 -10.54 10.54
N LYS A 97 -19.06 -10.48 11.86
CA LYS A 97 -17.72 -10.24 12.43
C LYS A 97 -16.71 -11.29 11.94
N GLU A 98 -17.13 -12.55 11.86
CA GLU A 98 -16.29 -13.66 11.37
C GLU A 98 -15.92 -13.48 9.90
N GLN A 99 -16.85 -13.01 9.05
CA GLN A 99 -16.53 -12.70 7.65
C GLN A 99 -15.51 -11.56 7.54
N ALA A 100 -15.70 -10.49 8.31
CA ALA A 100 -14.74 -9.38 8.34
C ALA A 100 -13.34 -9.82 8.80
N GLU A 101 -13.27 -10.67 9.84
CA GLU A 101 -12.02 -11.26 10.32
C GLU A 101 -11.36 -12.16 9.27
N ASN A 102 -12.15 -13.00 8.59
CA ASN A 102 -11.67 -13.90 7.55
C ASN A 102 -11.11 -13.15 6.32
N ILE A 103 -11.70 -12.01 5.97
CA ILE A 103 -11.15 -11.13 4.93
C ILE A 103 -9.74 -10.67 5.34
N VAL A 104 -9.53 -10.20 6.56
CA VAL A 104 -8.18 -9.79 7.01
C VAL A 104 -7.23 -10.99 7.05
N LYS A 105 -7.68 -12.16 7.51
CA LYS A 105 -6.84 -13.38 7.53
C LYS A 105 -6.41 -13.84 6.14
N SER A 106 -7.25 -13.65 5.13
CA SER A 106 -6.93 -14.04 3.75
C SER A 106 -5.71 -13.32 3.15
N SER A 107 -5.33 -12.17 3.74
CA SER A 107 -4.10 -11.44 3.38
C SER A 107 -2.80 -12.14 3.83
N GLY A 108 -2.90 -13.20 4.62
CA GLY A 108 -1.77 -13.86 5.30
C GLY A 108 -1.59 -13.44 6.76
N CYS A 109 -2.56 -12.70 7.31
CA CYS A 109 -2.60 -12.38 8.73
C CYS A 109 -3.01 -13.60 9.58
N VAL A 110 -2.24 -13.93 10.62
CA VAL A 110 -2.54 -15.06 11.52
C VAL A 110 -3.49 -14.67 12.65
N SER A 111 -3.34 -13.46 13.21
CA SER A 111 -4.12 -13.00 14.36
C SER A 111 -4.48 -11.52 14.22
N PRO A 112 -5.61 -11.18 13.58
CA PRO A 112 -6.10 -9.82 13.52
C PRO A 112 -6.45 -9.29 14.91
N ALA A 113 -6.04 -8.07 15.21
CA ALA A 113 -6.44 -7.35 16.42
C ALA A 113 -7.84 -6.77 16.22
N TYR A 114 -8.79 -7.13 17.08
CA TYR A 114 -10.12 -6.54 17.10
C TYR A 114 -10.14 -5.26 17.93
N LYS A 115 -10.79 -4.22 17.41
CA LYS A 115 -11.09 -2.99 18.15
C LYS A 115 -12.59 -2.70 18.05
N ASP A 116 -13.22 -2.48 19.19
CA ASP A 116 -14.58 -1.97 19.25
C ASP A 116 -14.53 -0.44 19.30
N GLU A 117 -15.16 0.19 18.33
CA GLU A 117 -15.23 1.64 18.16
C GLU A 117 -16.66 2.15 18.39
N SER A 118 -17.55 1.28 18.88
CA SER A 118 -18.94 1.63 19.14
C SER A 118 -19.01 2.70 20.23
N SER A 119 -19.62 3.84 19.91
CA SER A 119 -19.82 4.92 20.88
C SER A 119 -20.90 4.54 21.88
N LEU A 120 -20.56 4.55 23.17
CA LEU A 120 -21.51 4.29 24.26
C LEU A 120 -22.72 5.22 24.15
N GLY A 121 -23.92 4.66 24.01
CA GLY A 121 -25.19 5.40 24.02
C GLY A 121 -25.81 5.75 22.66
N GLN A 122 -25.27 5.27 21.53
CA GLN A 122 -25.93 5.44 20.23
C GLN A 122 -26.73 4.18 19.83
N PRO A 123 -28.06 4.29 19.61
CA PRO A 123 -28.93 3.15 19.33
C PRO A 123 -28.73 2.50 17.95
N GLU A 124 -27.99 3.13 17.02
CA GLU A 124 -27.83 2.66 15.63
C GLU A 124 -26.36 2.55 15.17
N GLY A 125 -25.37 2.73 16.07
CA GLY A 125 -23.97 3.00 15.68
C GLY A 125 -22.97 1.95 16.13
N PHE A 126 -23.09 0.69 15.69
CA PHE A 126 -21.99 -0.25 15.86
C PHE A 126 -20.84 0.14 14.94
N SER A 127 -19.63 0.22 15.50
CA SER A 127 -18.41 0.40 14.73
C SER A 127 -17.36 -0.55 15.27
N TYR A 128 -16.70 -1.28 14.39
CA TYR A 128 -15.60 -2.15 14.79
C TYR A 128 -14.58 -2.23 13.67
N SER A 129 -13.34 -2.54 14.05
CA SER A 129 -12.26 -2.73 13.10
C SER A 129 -11.43 -3.97 13.44
N TYR A 130 -10.86 -4.56 12.40
CA TYR A 130 -9.79 -5.54 12.52
C TYR A 130 -8.54 -4.98 11.84
N GLU A 131 -7.41 -5.07 12.51
CA GLU A 131 -6.12 -4.63 12.00
C GLU A 131 -5.08 -5.73 12.14
N CYS A 132 -4.15 -5.81 11.19
CA CYS A 132 -3.07 -6.78 11.25
C CYS A 132 -1.87 -6.40 10.40
N PHE A 133 -0.69 -6.87 10.82
CA PHE A 133 0.51 -6.80 10.02
C PHE A 133 0.80 -8.15 9.37
N THR A 134 1.02 -8.11 8.06
CA THR A 134 1.55 -9.27 7.33
C THR A 134 3.03 -9.45 7.60
N GLY A 135 3.58 -10.63 7.31
CA GLY A 135 5.02 -10.88 7.36
C GLY A 135 5.84 -10.01 6.38
N ALA A 136 5.19 -9.33 5.43
CA ALA A 136 5.80 -8.38 4.51
C ALA A 136 5.83 -6.93 5.05
N GLY A 137 5.36 -6.68 6.27
CA GLY A 137 5.32 -5.34 6.87
C GLY A 137 4.17 -4.45 6.40
N VAL A 138 3.25 -4.99 5.61
CA VAL A 138 2.03 -4.29 5.17
C VAL A 138 0.98 -4.40 6.27
N ASN A 139 0.44 -3.25 6.68
CA ASN A 139 -0.74 -3.18 7.53
C ASN A 139 -1.99 -3.45 6.70
N VAL A 140 -2.89 -4.27 7.21
CA VAL A 140 -4.17 -4.63 6.61
C VAL A 140 -5.25 -4.28 7.62
N SER A 141 -6.24 -3.50 7.21
CA SER A 141 -7.36 -3.16 8.06
C SER A 141 -8.69 -3.32 7.35
N ILE A 142 -9.70 -3.67 8.13
CA ILE A 142 -11.12 -3.55 7.77
C ILE A 142 -11.81 -2.79 8.89
N SER A 143 -12.55 -1.74 8.55
CA SER A 143 -13.36 -0.95 9.47
C SER A 143 -14.81 -0.97 9.01
N VAL A 144 -15.69 -1.37 9.89
CA VAL A 144 -17.13 -1.51 9.63
C VAL A 144 -17.85 -0.41 10.39
N ASN A 145 -18.53 0.49 9.67
CA ASN A 145 -19.30 1.57 10.26
C ASN A 145 -20.79 1.36 9.96
N GLY A 146 -21.54 0.94 10.99
CA GLY A 146 -22.98 0.71 10.91
C GLY A 146 -23.81 1.97 10.71
N LYS A 147 -23.33 3.12 11.23
CA LYS A 147 -24.03 4.40 11.16
C LYS A 147 -24.05 4.96 9.74
N ASP A 148 -22.87 5.00 9.12
CA ASP A 148 -22.68 5.54 7.78
C ASP A 148 -22.83 4.46 6.68
N LYS A 149 -23.13 3.22 7.09
CA LYS A 149 -23.42 2.07 6.22
C LYS A 149 -22.31 1.80 5.20
N TYR A 150 -21.06 1.79 5.65
CA TYR A 150 -19.92 1.42 4.83
C TYR A 150 -18.98 0.44 5.52
N VAL A 151 -18.19 -0.24 4.70
CA VAL A 151 -17.05 -1.07 5.10
C VAL A 151 -15.83 -0.54 4.37
N TYR A 152 -14.84 -0.12 5.12
CA TYR A 152 -13.58 0.37 4.58
C TYR A 152 -12.52 -0.71 4.71
N ILE A 153 -11.93 -1.13 3.60
CA ILE A 153 -10.82 -2.10 3.57
C ILE A 153 -9.59 -1.38 3.06
N SER A 154 -8.47 -1.49 3.78
CA SER A 154 -7.22 -0.87 3.37
C SER A 154 -6.00 -1.74 3.61
N THR A 155 -5.01 -1.55 2.75
CA THR A 155 -3.64 -2.02 2.95
C THR A 155 -2.68 -0.86 2.85
N ALA A 156 -1.73 -0.74 3.76
CA ALA A 156 -0.79 0.37 3.77
C ALA A 156 0.62 -0.07 4.19
N SER A 157 1.63 0.57 3.61
CA SER A 157 3.00 0.51 4.12
C SER A 157 3.09 1.29 5.44
N ARG A 158 3.90 0.80 6.37
CA ARG A 158 4.19 1.48 7.63
C ARG A 158 5.46 2.32 7.54
#